data_AF-A0A7Y4R262-F1
#
_entry.id   AF-A0A7Y4R262-F1
#
_cell.length_a   1.000
_cell.length_b   1.000
_cell.length_c   1.000
_cell.angle_alpha   90.00
_cell.angle_beta   90.00
_cell.angle_gamma   90.00
#
_symmetry.space_group_name_H-M   'P 1'
#
loop_
_entity.id
_entity.type
_entity.pdbx_description
1 polymer ?
#
loop_
_entity_poly.entity_id
_entity_poly.type
_entity_poly.pdbx_seq_one_letter_code
_entity_poly.pdbx_strand_id
1 'polypeptide(L)'
;TINPRHNQSFLFHTETGAEKVDALRKMWDYVQNYKEKENSYTIQWVTKSDSELHTSYFRAGNILEALEKLYYGRDRNTITVFSVVLNPVS
;
A
#
# COMPACT_ATOMS: atom_id res chain seq x y z
N THR A 1 -0.66 -7.62 -2.86
CA THR A 1 -2.02 -8.00 -3.30
C THR A 1 -2.22 -7.60 -4.74
N ILE A 2 -2.87 -8.44 -5.55
CA ILE A 2 -3.20 -8.10 -6.94
C ILE A 2 -4.63 -7.57 -6.94
N ASN A 3 -4.82 -6.35 -7.45
CA ASN A 3 -6.16 -5.80 -7.62
C ASN A 3 -6.78 -6.40 -8.91
N PRO A 4 -7.84 -7.22 -8.83
CA PRO A 4 -8.43 -7.88 -10.00
C PRO A 4 -9.05 -6.90 -11.01
N ARG A 5 -9.35 -5.64 -10.61
CA ARG A 5 -9.86 -4.62 -11.53
C ARG A 5 -8.79 -3.99 -12.43
N HIS A 6 -7.56 -3.88 -11.94
CA HIS A 6 -6.48 -3.17 -12.64
C HIS A 6 -5.27 -4.06 -12.95
N ASN A 7 -5.32 -5.35 -12.57
CA ASN A 7 -4.25 -6.34 -12.69
C ASN A 7 -2.88 -5.85 -12.17
N GLN A 8 -2.88 -4.93 -11.22
CA GLN A 8 -1.68 -4.37 -10.63
C GLN A 8 -1.42 -4.96 -9.25
N SER A 9 -0.17 -5.31 -9.00
CA SER A 9 0.34 -5.72 -7.70
C SER A 9 0.77 -4.50 -6.89
N PHE A 10 0.40 -4.50 -5.61
CA PHE A 10 0.83 -3.52 -4.63
C PHE A 10 1.35 -4.22 -3.38
N LEU A 11 2.26 -3.56 -2.66
CA LEU A 11 2.67 -4.03 -1.35
C LEU A 11 1.53 -3.85 -0.36
N PHE A 12 1.12 -4.95 0.26
CA PHE A 12 0.14 -4.90 1.34
C PHE A 12 0.82 -4.60 2.67
N HIS A 13 1.83 -5.41 3.00
CA HIS A 13 2.62 -5.30 4.21
C HIS A 13 3.93 -6.09 4.07
N THR A 14 4.96 -5.72 4.81
CA THR A 14 6.24 -6.43 4.88
C THR A 14 6.71 -6.41 6.32
N GLU A 15 7.14 -7.56 6.82
CA GLU A 15 7.75 -7.70 8.14
C GLU A 15 9.17 -8.22 8.02
N THR A 16 10.01 -7.78 8.96
CA THR A 16 11.39 -8.26 9.08
C THR A 16 11.57 -8.98 10.42
N GLY A 17 12.17 -10.16 10.36
CA GLY A 17 12.43 -11.01 11.52
C GLY A 17 13.88 -11.45 11.54
N ALA A 18 14.38 -11.76 12.74
CA ALA A 18 15.72 -12.32 12.92
C ALA A 18 15.83 -13.73 12.31
N GLU A 19 14.73 -14.49 12.38
CA GLU A 19 14.59 -15.82 11.81
C GLU A 19 13.31 -15.93 10.98
N LYS A 20 13.22 -16.95 10.13
CA LYS A 20 12.01 -17.22 9.32
C LYS A 20 10.76 -17.38 10.20
N VAL A 21 10.89 -18.08 11.33
CA VAL A 21 9.77 -18.30 12.28
C VAL A 21 9.35 -16.99 12.95
N ASP A 22 10.31 -16.13 13.30
CA ASP A 22 10.05 -14.81 13.88
C ASP A 22 9.30 -13.91 12.89
N ALA A 23 9.75 -13.84 11.62
CA ALA A 23 9.07 -13.08 10.58
C ALA A 23 7.63 -13.57 10.35
N LEU A 24 7.41 -14.90 10.37
CA LEU A 24 6.08 -15.48 10.23
C LEU A 24 5.17 -15.17 11.43
N ARG A 25 5.71 -15.19 12.66
CA ARG A 25 4.94 -14.82 13.87
C ARG A 25 4.54 -13.35 13.84
N LYS A 26 5.45 -12.45 13.47
CA LYS A 26 5.15 -11.02 13.32
C LYS A 26 4.08 -10.79 12.25
N MET A 27 4.19 -11.47 11.12
CA MET A 27 3.17 -11.41 10.07
C MET A 27 1.81 -11.97 10.53
N TRP A 28 1.81 -13.04 11.33
CA TRP A 28 0.59 -13.60 11.92
C TRP A 28 -0.08 -12.60 12.86
N ASP A 29 0.68 -12.01 13.79
CA ASP A 29 0.19 -11.01 14.73
C ASP A 29 -0.33 -9.76 14.00
N TYR A 30 0.35 -9.36 12.92
CA TYR A 30 -0.11 -8.28 12.06
C TYR A 30 -1.46 -8.63 11.43
N VAL A 31 -1.60 -9.78 10.77
CA VAL A 31 -2.86 -10.18 10.11
C VAL A 31 -4.04 -10.27 11.08
N GLN A 32 -3.79 -10.65 12.34
CA GLN A 32 -4.85 -10.66 13.36
C GLN A 32 -5.27 -9.27 13.82
N ASN A 33 -4.35 -8.29 13.86
CA ASN A 33 -4.59 -7.00 14.54
C ASN A 33 -4.57 -5.76 13.62
N TYR A 34 -4.24 -5.89 12.32
CA TYR A 34 -3.98 -4.73 11.45
C TYR A 34 -5.22 -3.86 11.17
N LYS A 35 -6.43 -4.44 11.23
CA LYS A 35 -7.67 -3.74 10.87
C LYS A 35 -7.96 -2.52 11.76
N GLU A 36 -7.51 -2.56 13.01
CA GLU A 36 -7.75 -1.51 14.01
C GLU A 36 -6.64 -0.46 14.05
N LYS A 37 -5.45 -0.79 13.53
CA LYS A 37 -4.25 0.06 13.64
C LYS A 37 -4.00 0.93 12.42
N GLU A 38 -4.48 0.53 11.25
CA GLU A 38 -4.18 1.23 10.00
C GLU A 38 -5.39 1.99 9.45
N ASN A 39 -5.13 3.24 9.06
CA ASN A 39 -6.08 4.07 8.37
C ASN A 39 -6.17 3.69 6.89
N SER A 40 -7.35 3.91 6.30
CA SER A 40 -7.57 3.69 4.88
C SER A 40 -7.25 4.95 4.09
N TYR A 41 -6.43 4.83 3.05
CA TYR A 41 -6.04 5.91 2.16
C TYR A 41 -6.46 5.60 0.72
N THR A 42 -6.99 6.59 0.04
CA THR A 42 -7.26 6.56 -1.41
C THR A 42 -6.21 7.41 -2.11
N ILE A 43 -5.45 6.83 -3.03
CA ILE A 43 -4.40 7.50 -3.78
C ILE A 43 -4.76 7.50 -5.26
N GLN A 44 -4.73 8.68 -5.89
CA GLN A 44 -4.91 8.84 -7.33
C GLN A 44 -3.57 9.19 -7.97
N TRP A 45 -3.19 8.45 -9.01
CA TRP A 45 -1.87 8.53 -9.61
C TRP A 45 -1.88 8.08 -11.08
N VAL A 46 -0.84 8.45 -11.83
CA VAL A 46 -0.65 8.12 -13.25
C VAL A 46 0.79 7.65 -13.48
N THR A 47 1.01 6.76 -14.45
CA THR A 47 2.38 6.45 -14.93
C THR A 47 2.81 7.44 -16.01
N LYS A 48 4.07 7.86 -16.09
CA LYS A 48 4.53 8.80 -17.14
C LYS A 48 4.29 8.33 -18.57
N SER A 49 4.19 7.01 -18.77
CA SER A 49 3.92 6.38 -20.06
C SER A 49 2.44 6.30 -20.42
N ASP A 50 1.55 6.51 -19.45
CA ASP A 50 0.11 6.39 -19.60
C ASP A 50 -0.57 7.70 -19.22
N SER A 51 -1.71 8.00 -19.81
CA SER A 51 -2.55 9.16 -19.43
C SER A 51 -3.76 8.75 -18.60
N GLU A 52 -3.90 7.46 -18.28
CA GLU A 52 -5.00 6.94 -17.48
C GLU A 52 -4.81 7.22 -15.98
N LEU A 53 -5.79 7.90 -15.38
CA LEU A 53 -5.85 8.14 -13.93
C LEU A 53 -6.17 6.84 -13.19
N HIS A 54 -5.19 6.30 -12.47
CA HIS A 54 -5.39 5.15 -11.61
C HIS A 54 -5.82 5.59 -10.20
N THR A 55 -6.77 4.86 -9.63
CA THR A 55 -7.18 5.02 -8.22
C THR A 55 -6.83 3.74 -7.47
N SER A 56 -6.09 3.87 -6.37
CA SER A 56 -5.61 2.75 -5.56
C SER A 56 -5.90 2.99 -4.09
N TYR A 57 -6.24 1.92 -3.38
CA TYR A 57 -6.60 1.96 -1.96
C TYR A 57 -5.54 1.26 -1.13
N PHE A 58 -5.02 1.94 -0.12
CA PHE A 58 -3.97 1.44 0.76
C PHE A 58 -4.43 1.52 2.21
N ARG A 59 -4.01 0.57 3.02
CA ARG A 59 -4.04 0.73 4.48
C ARG A 59 -2.64 1.04 4.96
N ALA A 60 -2.51 2.03 5.81
CA ALA A 60 -1.22 2.47 6.35
C ALA A 60 -1.43 3.26 7.66
N GLY A 61 -0.40 3.35 8.49
CA GLY A 61 -0.43 4.20 9.68
C GLY A 61 -0.40 5.69 9.33
N ASN A 62 0.23 6.07 8.22
CA ASN A 62 0.33 7.45 7.76
C ASN A 62 0.44 7.56 6.23
N ILE A 63 0.38 8.79 5.72
CA ILE A 63 0.45 9.11 4.28
C ILE A 63 1.77 8.64 3.65
N LEU A 64 2.90 8.80 4.34
CA LEU A 64 4.20 8.44 3.81
C LEU A 64 4.31 6.94 3.56
N GLU A 65 3.85 6.14 4.53
CA GLU A 65 3.81 4.68 4.41
C GLU A 65 2.84 4.24 3.29
N ALA A 66 1.72 4.92 3.11
CA ALA A 66 0.81 4.66 1.99
C ALA A 66 1.49 4.91 0.62
N LEU A 67 2.33 5.96 0.53
CA LEU A 67 3.12 6.24 -0.67
C LEU A 67 4.24 5.20 -0.86
N GLU A 68 4.92 4.77 0.19
CA GLU A 68 5.92 3.70 0.10
C GLU A 68 5.31 2.40 -0.46
N LYS A 69 4.10 2.05 0.00
CA LYS A 69 3.34 0.90 -0.54
C LYS A 69 2.99 1.07 -2.03
N LEU A 70 2.72 2.30 -2.48
CA LEU A 70 2.48 2.62 -3.90
C LEU A 70 3.76 2.46 -4.75
N TYR A 71 4.90 2.93 -4.25
CA TYR A 71 6.17 2.89 -4.98
C TYR A 71 6.88 1.53 -4.91
N TYR A 72 6.39 0.58 -4.12
CA TYR A 72 7.04 -0.70 -3.95
C TYR A 72 7.22 -1.46 -5.26
N GLY A 73 8.47 -1.81 -5.57
CA GLY A 73 8.82 -2.53 -6.81
C GLY A 73 8.72 -1.69 -8.08
N ARG A 74 8.58 -0.36 -7.98
CA ARG A 74 8.49 0.58 -9.11
C ARG A 74 9.49 1.73 -8.95
N ASP A 75 9.91 2.30 -10.06
CA ASP A 75 10.76 3.50 -10.03
C ASP A 75 9.92 4.73 -9.65
N ARG A 76 10.34 5.46 -8.60
CA ARG A 76 9.63 6.65 -8.08
C ARG A 76 9.45 7.73 -9.15
N ASN A 77 10.33 7.79 -10.14
CA ASN A 77 10.29 8.79 -11.20
C ASN A 77 9.26 8.47 -12.28
N THR A 78 8.66 7.27 -12.27
CA THR A 78 7.67 6.84 -13.27
C THR A 78 6.23 7.17 -12.89
N ILE A 79 5.97 7.53 -11.63
CA ILE A 79 4.61 7.73 -11.11
C ILE A 79 4.42 9.18 -10.66
N THR A 80 3.34 9.80 -11.13
CA THR A 80 2.88 11.11 -10.67
C THR A 80 1.65 10.91 -9.78
N VAL A 81 1.70 11.40 -8.55
CA VAL A 81 0.58 11.34 -7.60
C VAL A 81 -0.20 12.65 -7.65
N PHE A 82 -1.52 12.57 -7.83
CA PHE A 82 -2.41 13.73 -7.89
C PHE A 82 -3.09 14.02 -6.56
N SER A 83 -3.51 12.97 -5.86
CA SER A 83 -4.30 13.11 -4.64
C SER A 83 -4.02 11.96 -3.70
N VAL A 84 -3.94 12.28 -2.40
CA VAL A 84 -3.91 11.31 -1.31
C VAL A 84 -4.97 11.74 -0.30
N VAL A 85 -6.01 10.91 -0.15
CA VAL A 85 -7.14 11.17 0.73
C VAL A 85 -7.16 10.14 1.85
N LEU A 86 -7.24 10.62 3.09
CA LEU A 86 -7.55 9.78 4.24
C LEU A 86 -9.05 9.49 4.27
N ASN A 87 -9.43 8.23 4.19
CA ASN A 87 -10.83 7.82 4.27
C ASN A 87 -11.25 7.82 5.75
N PRO A 88 -12.36 8.48 6.11
CA PRO A 88 -12.85 8.48 7.48
C PRO A 88 -13.20 7.06 7.92
N VAL A 89 -12.76 6.69 9.12
CA VAL A 89 -13.20 5.48 9.82
C VAL A 89 -14.62 5.71 10.32
N SER A 90 -15.55 4.86 9.89
CA SER A 90 -16.94 4.82 10.37
C SER A 90 -17.08 3.89 11.55
#